data_AF-R5JDF3-F1
#
_entry.id   AF-R5JDF3-F1
#
_cell.length_a   1.000
_cell.length_b   1.000
_cell.length_c   1.000
_cell.angle_alpha   90.00
_cell.angle_beta   90.00
_cell.angle_gamma   90.00
#
_symmetry.space_group_name_H-M   'P 1'
#
loop_
_entity.id
_entity.type
_entity.pdbx_description
1 polymer ?
#
loop_
_entity_poly.entity_id
_entity_poly.type
_entity_poly.pdbx_seq_one_letter_code
_entity_poly.pdbx_strand_id
1 'polypeptide(L)'
;MKQSYQEIVEKNSPKENVIGNAVTAFITGGLMGVLGQFLIDMYVAWLDIPTKEATVCMLVTLIFLSCLFTSLGFFDKWVNFCKCGLIIPITGFAHATMSAALEFRKEGLVTGIGMNMLKLSGAVIIFGVVSSFVFSLIRMVVGLI
;
A
#
# COMPACT_ATOMS: atom_id res chain seq x y z
N MET A 1 19.35 31.60 5.22
CA MET A 1 19.13 30.52 6.20
C MET A 1 18.61 29.22 5.57
N LYS A 2 17.52 29.21 4.79
CA LYS A 2 17.00 27.97 4.18
C LYS A 2 17.96 27.26 3.21
N GLN A 3 18.67 28.00 2.35
CA GLN A 3 19.60 27.42 1.37
C GLN A 3 20.85 26.82 2.02
N SER A 4 21.48 27.52 2.97
CA SER A 4 22.66 27.00 3.69
C SER A 4 22.32 25.78 4.57
N TYR A 5 21.10 25.70 5.10
CA TYR A 5 20.62 24.49 5.78
C TYR A 5 20.41 23.33 4.81
N GLN A 6 19.85 23.58 3.62
CA GLN A 6 19.67 22.56 2.58
C GLN A 6 21.00 21.99 2.09
N GLU A 7 22.03 22.82 1.90
CA GLU A 7 23.38 22.36 1.52
C GLU A 7 24.03 21.48 2.60
N ILE A 8 23.83 21.81 3.88
CA ILE A 8 24.32 20.99 5.00
C ILE A 8 23.59 19.65 5.04
N VAL A 9 22.28 19.62 4.76
CA VAL A 9 21.50 18.38 4.71
C VAL A 9 21.89 17.54 3.51
N GLU A 10 22.04 18.12 2.31
CA GLU A 10 22.48 17.40 1.11
C GLU A 10 23.88 16.79 1.26
N LYS A 11 24.78 17.50 1.94
CA LYS A 11 26.16 17.06 2.14
C LYS A 11 26.31 15.94 3.19
N ASN A 12 25.36 15.84 4.12
CA ASN A 12 25.35 14.81 5.18
C ASN A 12 24.33 13.68 4.92
N SER A 13 23.48 13.81 3.90
CA SER A 13 22.52 12.76 3.54
C SER A 13 23.22 11.68 2.71
N PRO A 14 23.11 10.39 3.09
CA PRO A 14 23.67 9.32 2.29
C PRO A 14 22.99 9.31 0.91
N LYS A 15 23.77 9.35 -0.17
CA LYS A 15 23.25 9.16 -1.53
C LYS A 15 22.68 7.75 -1.61
N GLU A 16 21.37 7.62 -1.69
CA GLU A 16 20.74 6.32 -1.89
C GLU A 16 21.09 5.76 -3.27
N ASN A 17 21.42 4.47 -3.31
CA ASN A 17 21.64 3.76 -4.56
C ASN A 17 20.31 3.50 -5.26
N VAL A 18 19.83 4.48 -6.04
CA VAL A 18 18.54 4.45 -6.75
C VAL A 18 18.39 3.18 -7.60
N ILE A 19 19.43 2.77 -8.32
CA ILE A 19 19.41 1.57 -9.17
C ILE A 19 19.27 0.30 -8.33
N GLY A 20 20.02 0.19 -7.22
CA GLY A 20 19.95 -0.96 -6.32
C GLY A 20 18.58 -1.08 -5.64
N ASN A 21 18.01 0.04 -5.20
CA ASN A 21 16.67 0.09 -4.62
C ASN A 21 15.60 -0.26 -5.67
N ALA A 22 15.76 0.19 -6.92
CA ALA A 22 14.83 -0.12 -8.01
C ALA A 22 14.81 -1.62 -8.36
N VAL A 23 15.99 -2.25 -8.48
CA VAL A 23 16.08 -3.71 -8.73
C VAL A 23 15.47 -4.50 -7.57
N THR A 24 15.76 -4.09 -6.33
CA THR A 24 15.20 -4.73 -5.15
C THR A 24 13.67 -4.61 -5.12
N ALA A 25 13.14 -3.41 -5.38
CA ALA A 25 11.70 -3.16 -5.44
C ALA A 25 11.00 -3.93 -6.58
N PHE A 26 11.66 -4.11 -7.73
CA PHE A 26 11.13 -4.90 -8.84
C PHE A 26 11.02 -6.38 -8.47
N ILE A 27 12.08 -6.96 -7.88
CA ILE A 27 12.09 -8.36 -7.47
C ILE A 27 11.06 -8.61 -6.37
N THR A 28 11.01 -7.74 -5.37
CA THR A 28 10.08 -7.90 -4.23
C THR A 28 8.63 -7.69 -4.66
N GLY A 29 8.36 -6.73 -5.55
CA GLY A 29 7.04 -6.55 -6.17
C GLY A 29 6.63 -7.76 -7.01
N GLY A 30 7.54 -8.32 -7.81
CA GLY A 30 7.30 -9.53 -8.59
C GLY A 30 6.98 -10.75 -7.72
N LEU A 31 7.77 -10.98 -6.66
CA LEU A 31 7.51 -12.05 -5.68
C LEU A 31 6.15 -11.87 -5.00
N MET A 32 5.77 -10.64 -4.67
CA MET A 32 4.47 -10.37 -4.08
C MET A 32 3.31 -10.63 -5.06
N GLY A 33 3.51 -10.32 -6.34
CA GLY A 33 2.57 -10.68 -7.40
C GLY A 33 2.39 -12.19 -7.53
N VAL A 34 3.50 -12.95 -7.51
CA VAL A 34 3.45 -14.43 -7.51
C VAL A 34 2.72 -14.95 -6.28
N LEU A 35 2.95 -14.37 -5.10
CA LEU A 35 2.25 -14.75 -3.87
C LEU A 35 0.75 -14.45 -3.95
N GLY A 36 0.35 -13.32 -4.54
CA GLY A 36 -1.04 -12.98 -4.78
C GLY A 36 -1.72 -13.96 -5.75
N GLN A 37 -1.06 -14.29 -6.85
CA GLN A 37 -1.56 -15.29 -7.81
C GLN A 37 -1.68 -16.67 -7.15
N PHE A 38 -0.67 -17.08 -6.38
CA PHE A 38 -0.68 -18.34 -5.64
C PHE A 38 -1.87 -18.44 -4.67
N LEU A 39 -2.20 -17.35 -3.95
CA LEU A 39 -3.38 -17.31 -3.09
C LEU A 39 -4.68 -17.47 -3.88
N ILE A 40 -4.80 -16.80 -5.03
CA ILE A 40 -5.97 -16.94 -5.91
C ILE A 40 -6.11 -18.39 -6.38
N ASP A 41 -5.03 -18.98 -6.90
CA ASP A 41 -5.03 -20.36 -7.40
C ASP A 41 -5.36 -21.36 -6.29
N MET A 42 -4.83 -21.14 -5.08
CA MET A 42 -5.17 -21.93 -3.89
C MET A 42 -6.66 -21.83 -3.55
N TYR A 43 -7.23 -20.62 -3.54
CA TYR A 43 -8.66 -20.45 -3.26
C TYR A 43 -9.56 -21.08 -4.32
N VAL A 44 -9.21 -20.93 -5.60
CA VAL A 44 -9.95 -21.56 -6.70
C VAL A 44 -9.84 -23.08 -6.59
N ALA A 45 -8.65 -23.63 -6.33
CA ALA A 45 -8.45 -25.07 -6.29
C ALA A 45 -9.04 -25.75 -5.05
N TRP A 46 -9.04 -25.09 -3.88
CA TRP A 46 -9.45 -25.71 -2.62
C TRP A 46 -10.89 -25.38 -2.21
N LEU A 47 -11.36 -24.17 -2.51
CA LEU A 47 -12.71 -23.72 -2.14
C LEU A 47 -13.69 -23.75 -3.31
N ASP A 48 -13.21 -24.09 -4.53
CA ASP A 48 -14.01 -24.15 -5.77
C ASP A 48 -14.82 -22.86 -6.04
N ILE A 49 -14.27 -21.72 -5.61
CA ILE A 49 -14.89 -20.40 -5.80
C ILE A 49 -14.43 -19.78 -7.12
N PRO A 50 -15.29 -18.98 -7.79
CA PRO A 50 -14.92 -18.31 -9.03
C PRO A 50 -13.76 -17.32 -8.81
N THR A 51 -12.92 -17.13 -9.83
CA THR A 51 -11.71 -16.30 -9.76
C THR A 51 -11.96 -14.88 -9.26
N LYS A 52 -13.14 -14.31 -9.56
CA LYS A 52 -13.54 -12.99 -9.05
C LYS A 52 -13.65 -12.97 -7.53
N GLU A 53 -14.29 -13.97 -6.94
CA GLU A 53 -14.45 -14.09 -5.49
C GLU A 53 -13.12 -14.46 -4.84
N ALA A 54 -12.34 -15.37 -5.44
CA ALA A 54 -10.99 -15.71 -5.00
C ALA A 54 -10.07 -14.47 -4.93
N THR A 55 -10.19 -13.56 -5.89
CA THR A 55 -9.46 -12.29 -5.87
C THR A 55 -9.83 -11.45 -4.64
N VAL A 56 -11.13 -11.35 -4.31
CA VAL A 56 -11.58 -10.64 -3.11
C VAL A 56 -11.03 -11.30 -1.84
N CYS A 57 -11.06 -12.63 -1.75
CA CYS A 57 -10.49 -13.37 -0.62
C CYS A 57 -8.97 -13.15 -0.47
N MET A 58 -8.23 -13.13 -1.59
CA MET A 58 -6.81 -12.80 -1.61
C MET A 58 -6.56 -11.38 -1.07
N LEU A 59 -7.34 -10.40 -1.54
CA LEU A 59 -7.22 -9.02 -1.07
C LEU A 59 -7.45 -8.90 0.44
N VAL A 60 -8.54 -9.50 0.94
CA VAL A 60 -8.86 -9.49 2.38
C VAL A 60 -7.74 -10.13 3.20
N THR A 61 -7.18 -11.24 2.72
CA THR A 61 -6.09 -11.95 3.40
C THR A 61 -4.83 -11.11 3.46
N LEU A 62 -4.44 -10.45 2.37
CA LEU A 62 -3.28 -9.57 2.34
C LEU A 62 -3.46 -8.35 3.23
N ILE A 63 -4.65 -7.73 3.24
CA ILE A 63 -4.98 -6.60 4.13
C ILE A 63 -4.87 -7.04 5.59
N PHE A 64 -5.47 -8.19 5.93
CA PHE A 64 -5.44 -8.73 7.29
C PHE A 64 -4.01 -8.99 7.76
N LEU A 65 -3.20 -9.70 6.96
CA LEU A 65 -1.80 -9.99 7.28
C LEU A 65 -0.98 -8.70 7.44
N SER A 66 -1.23 -7.72 6.57
CA SER A 66 -0.58 -6.41 6.66
C SER A 66 -0.90 -5.69 7.97
N CYS A 67 -2.18 -5.60 8.35
CA CYS A 67 -2.60 -4.99 9.60
C CYS A 67 -2.05 -5.77 10.82
N LEU A 68 -2.06 -7.10 10.77
CA LEU A 68 -1.54 -7.96 11.83
C LEU A 68 -0.04 -7.75 12.04
N PHE A 69 0.76 -7.87 10.98
CA PHE A 69 2.21 -7.69 11.06
C PHE A 69 2.62 -6.26 11.41
N THR A 70 1.81 -5.27 11.03
CA THR A 70 1.99 -3.87 11.45
C THR A 70 1.76 -3.73 12.95
N SER A 71 0.68 -4.33 13.46
CA SER A 71 0.37 -4.34 14.90
C SER A 71 1.40 -5.08 15.74
N LEU A 72 2.03 -6.12 15.18
CA LEU A 72 3.11 -6.86 15.81
C LEU A 72 4.48 -6.17 15.71
N GLY A 73 4.61 -5.08 14.94
CA GLY A 73 5.84 -4.29 14.82
C GLY A 73 6.92 -4.89 13.91
N PHE A 74 6.61 -5.93 13.13
CA PHE A 74 7.56 -6.55 12.20
C PHE A 74 7.48 -5.97 10.79
N PHE A 75 6.33 -5.40 10.41
CA PHE A 75 6.09 -4.93 9.04
C PHE A 75 7.06 -3.84 8.60
N ASP A 76 7.44 -2.90 9.48
CA ASP A 76 8.39 -1.83 9.17
C ASP A 76 9.77 -2.35 8.74
N LYS A 77 10.24 -3.45 9.36
CA LYS A 77 11.52 -4.09 8.99
C LYS A 77 11.44 -4.70 7.61
N TRP A 78 10.32 -5.33 7.29
CA TRP A 78 10.06 -5.92 5.98
C TRP A 78 9.95 -4.85 4.90
N VAL A 79 9.28 -3.74 5.18
CA VAL A 79 9.20 -2.59 4.29
C VAL A 79 10.59 -2.00 4.01
N ASN A 80 11.43 -1.84 5.04
CA ASN A 80 12.77 -1.30 4.85
C ASN A 80 13.67 -2.21 3.99
N PHE A 81 13.49 -3.53 4.11
CA PHE A 81 14.21 -4.53 3.30
C PHE A 81 13.66 -4.62 1.87
N CYS A 82 12.35 -4.74 1.73
CA CYS A 82 11.68 -4.92 0.44
C CYS A 82 11.52 -3.62 -0.36
N LYS A 83 11.83 -2.47 0.26
CA LYS A 83 11.66 -1.12 -0.29
C LYS A 83 10.22 -0.93 -0.79
N CYS A 84 10.03 -0.15 -1.85
CA CYS A 84 8.70 0.17 -2.38
C CYS A 84 7.90 -1.06 -2.85
N GLY A 85 8.53 -2.21 -3.10
CA GLY A 85 7.85 -3.38 -3.66
C GLY A 85 6.81 -4.03 -2.73
N LEU A 86 6.96 -3.90 -1.40
CA LEU A 86 5.98 -4.43 -0.43
C LEU A 86 4.83 -3.44 -0.15
N ILE A 87 4.98 -2.17 -0.56
CA ILE A 87 4.04 -1.08 -0.26
C ILE A 87 2.97 -0.93 -1.36
N ILE A 88 3.22 -1.42 -2.57
CA ILE A 88 2.33 -1.20 -3.72
C ILE A 88 1.14 -2.19 -3.70
N PRO A 89 -0.12 -1.73 -3.87
CA PRO A 89 -0.76 -0.55 -3.30
C PRO A 89 -1.59 -0.88 -2.04
N ILE A 90 -1.91 -2.16 -1.81
CA ILE A 90 -2.97 -2.57 -0.88
C ILE A 90 -2.40 -2.87 0.51
N THR A 91 -1.27 -3.57 0.57
CA THR A 91 -0.53 -3.82 1.81
C THR A 91 0.05 -2.53 2.39
N GLY A 92 0.63 -1.66 1.55
CA GLY A 92 1.12 -0.36 2.00
C GLY A 92 0.02 0.56 2.54
N PHE A 93 -1.14 0.58 1.89
CA PHE A 93 -2.29 1.32 2.38
C PHE A 93 -2.84 0.76 3.70
N ALA A 94 -2.95 -0.56 3.82
CA ALA A 94 -3.37 -1.22 5.06
C ALA A 94 -2.38 -0.95 6.20
N HIS A 95 -1.08 -1.05 5.92
CA HIS A 95 -0.01 -0.70 6.86
C HIS A 95 -0.10 0.74 7.33
N ALA A 96 -0.16 1.72 6.42
CA ALA A 96 -0.21 3.14 6.77
C ALA A 96 -1.48 3.48 7.59
N THR A 97 -2.62 2.88 7.24
CA THR A 97 -3.87 3.06 7.98
C THR A 97 -3.78 2.45 9.39
N MET A 98 -3.21 1.26 9.53
CA MET A 98 -3.01 0.61 10.83
C MET A 98 -1.98 1.35 11.69
N SER A 99 -0.89 1.84 11.10
CA SER A 99 0.12 2.65 11.79
C SER A 99 -0.50 3.93 12.35
N ALA A 100 -1.35 4.63 11.58
CA ALA A 100 -2.10 5.78 12.08
C ALA A 100 -3.05 5.39 13.24
N ALA A 101 -3.70 4.23 13.16
CA ALA A 101 -4.55 3.73 14.25
C ALA A 101 -3.74 3.49 15.54
N LEU A 102 -2.53 2.95 15.44
CA LEU A 102 -1.66 2.66 16.58
C LEU A 102 -1.07 3.94 17.20
N GLU A 103 -0.64 4.88 16.37
CA GLU A 103 -0.04 6.15 16.81
C GLU A 103 -1.06 7.03 17.55
N PHE A 104 -2.25 7.19 16.97
CA PHE A 104 -3.31 8.02 17.54
C PHE A 104 -4.23 7.27 18.51
N ARG A 105 -3.88 6.04 18.93
CA ARG A 105 -4.67 5.25 19.89
C ARG A 105 -4.91 5.98 21.21
N LYS A 106 -3.95 6.80 21.66
CA LYS A 106 -4.04 7.55 22.92
C LYS A 106 -5.09 8.66 22.90
N GLU A 107 -5.51 9.11 21.72
CA GLU A 107 -6.49 10.17 21.54
C GLU A 107 -7.94 9.65 21.53
N GLY A 108 -8.15 8.35 21.76
CA GLY A 108 -9.46 7.71 21.86
C GLY A 108 -9.93 7.05 20.56
N LEU A 109 -11.02 6.28 20.65
CA LEU A 109 -11.51 5.45 19.54
C LEU A 109 -12.06 6.27 18.35
N VAL A 110 -12.75 7.37 18.63
CA VAL A 110 -13.41 8.19 17.60
C VAL A 110 -12.48 9.29 17.10
N THR A 111 -11.98 10.11 18.02
CA THR A 111 -11.14 11.28 17.73
C THR A 111 -9.72 10.92 17.30
N GLY A 112 -9.14 9.86 17.87
CA GLY A 112 -7.82 9.37 17.51
C GLY A 112 -7.85 8.38 16.36
N ILE A 113 -8.35 7.17 16.63
CA ILE A 113 -8.29 6.05 15.67
C ILE A 113 -9.19 6.33 14.46
N GLY A 114 -10.48 6.50 14.67
CA GLY A 114 -11.46 6.63 13.59
C GLY A 114 -11.18 7.82 12.66
N MET A 115 -10.95 9.00 13.22
CA MET A 115 -10.68 10.21 12.43
C MET A 115 -9.42 10.08 11.56
N ASN A 116 -8.31 9.59 12.12
CA ASN A 116 -7.04 9.51 11.39
C ASN A 116 -7.03 8.39 10.35
N MET A 117 -7.61 7.23 10.66
CA MET A 117 -7.80 6.15 9.67
C MET A 117 -8.67 6.62 8.51
N LEU A 118 -9.76 7.34 8.80
CA LEU A 118 -10.68 7.86 7.78
C LEU A 118 -10.05 8.98 6.95
N LYS A 119 -9.22 9.84 7.54
CA LYS A 119 -8.50 10.89 6.80
C LYS A 119 -7.57 10.30 5.75
N LEU A 120 -6.80 9.27 6.12
CA LEU A 120 -5.90 8.59 5.19
C LEU A 120 -6.68 7.82 4.12
N SER A 121 -7.72 7.07 4.54
CA SER A 121 -8.56 6.27 3.63
C SER A 121 -9.40 7.12 2.69
N GLY A 122 -9.94 8.22 3.19
CA GLY A 122 -10.77 9.15 2.44
C GLY A 122 -9.99 9.79 1.29
N ALA A 123 -8.73 10.17 1.49
CA ALA A 123 -7.90 10.70 0.42
C ALA A 123 -7.75 9.70 -0.74
N VAL A 124 -7.46 8.43 -0.43
CA VAL A 124 -7.29 7.38 -1.46
C VAL A 124 -8.59 7.13 -2.21
N ILE A 125 -9.73 7.06 -1.51
CA ILE A 125 -11.05 6.88 -2.14
C ILE A 125 -11.36 8.06 -3.07
N ILE A 126 -11.13 9.30 -2.64
CA ILE A 126 -11.39 10.49 -3.45
C ILE A 126 -10.56 10.45 -4.74
N PHE A 127 -9.23 10.24 -4.64
CA PHE A 127 -8.38 10.18 -5.82
C PHE A 127 -8.74 9.00 -6.73
N GLY A 128 -9.08 7.85 -6.16
CA GLY A 128 -9.51 6.67 -6.92
C GLY A 128 -10.80 6.90 -7.70
N VAL A 129 -11.81 7.48 -7.07
CA VAL A 129 -13.11 7.79 -7.72
C VAL A 129 -12.95 8.88 -8.77
N VAL A 130 -12.26 9.98 -8.45
CA VAL A 130 -12.04 11.08 -9.39
C VAL A 130 -11.21 10.61 -10.59
N SER A 131 -10.15 9.84 -10.37
CA SER A 131 -9.36 9.28 -11.47
C SER A 131 -10.20 8.35 -12.34
N SER A 132 -10.97 7.44 -11.72
CA SER A 132 -11.88 6.54 -12.44
C SER A 132 -12.91 7.31 -13.27
N PHE A 133 -13.47 8.39 -12.74
CA PHE A 133 -14.39 9.26 -13.46
C PHE A 133 -13.73 9.91 -14.68
N VAL A 134 -12.54 10.50 -14.51
CA VAL A 134 -11.78 11.12 -15.61
C VAL A 134 -11.44 10.08 -16.70
N PHE A 135 -10.94 8.91 -16.32
CA PHE A 135 -10.64 7.84 -17.28
C PHE A 135 -11.89 7.32 -17.99
N SER A 136 -13.02 7.18 -17.28
CA SER A 136 -14.30 6.84 -17.91
C SER A 136 -14.76 7.92 -18.89
N LEU A 137 -14.58 9.20 -18.58
CA LEU A 137 -14.93 10.30 -19.47
C LEU A 137 -14.04 10.35 -20.71
N ILE A 138 -12.73 10.16 -20.55
CA ILE A 138 -11.80 10.02 -21.68
C ILE A 138 -12.20 8.82 -22.54
N ARG A 139 -12.47 7.67 -21.92
CA ARG A 139 -12.91 6.47 -22.65
C ARG A 139 -14.20 6.74 -23.42
N MET A 140 -15.18 7.42 -22.83
CA MET A 140 -16.43 7.78 -23.49
C MET A 140 -16.22 8.70 -24.72
N VAL A 141 -15.24 9.62 -24.68
CA VAL A 141 -14.97 10.58 -25.76
C VAL A 141 -14.08 9.98 -26.86
N VAL A 142 -13.06 9.21 -26.49
CA VAL A 142 -12.06 8.62 -27.43
C VAL A 142 -12.52 7.26 -27.97
N GLY A 143 -13.19 6.47 -27.13
CA GLY A 143 -13.74 5.15 -27.42
C GLY A 143 -15.26 5.18 -27.31
N LEU A 144 -15.88 5.77 -28.34
CA LEU A 144 -17.30 5.70 -28.68
C LEU A 144 -17.91 4.34 -28.27
N ILE A 145 -18.67 4.32 -27.15
CA ILE A 145 -19.43 3.18 -26.58
C ILE A 145 -18.66 1.85 -26.49
#